data_AF-A0A349CY66-F1
#
_entry.id   AF-A0A349CY66-F1
#
_cell.length_a   1.000
_cell.length_b   1.000
_cell.length_c   1.000
_cell.angle_alpha   90.00
_cell.angle_beta   90.00
_cell.angle_gamma   90.00
#
_symmetry.space_group_name_H-M   'P 1'
#
loop_
_entity.id
_entity.type
_entity.pdbx_description
1 polymer ?
#
loop_
_entity_poly.entity_id
_entity_poly.type
_entity_poly.pdbx_seq_one_letter_code
_entity_poly.pdbx_strand_id
1 'polypeptide(L)'
;MTSYPQWTPASRPGIIPLHPLTFGTILGRSFAALRHNPKVLLGFGLVVQTVAYLLVLLGVGGVAVLTFSRLDNVPASSDDFEAIFIGSTAITAIVGFVLGLAAAALGVIVQAVVVSEVAHGALAEKLSLGMLWRRVKPVIWRVIGYSFLLTLAVSVLIAVVVGVLVLIGFAALPIAIALGVLVVLGAIPLALWLSVKLLLVPSAIILENAGIGAALARSWRLTRGRFWPALGVIVLISFTFGAIAQVVSLPFSFLGTGLSTLFAPTGDPGVS
;
A
#
# COMPACT_ATOMS: atom_id res chain seq x y z
N MET A 1 -48.40 -17.92 -37.28
CA MET A 1 -47.11 -17.27 -36.94
C MET A 1 -46.39 -18.18 -35.96
N THR A 2 -45.44 -18.98 -36.44
CA THR A 2 -44.70 -19.94 -35.61
C THR A 2 -43.49 -19.23 -35.00
N SER A 3 -43.57 -18.87 -33.72
CA SER A 3 -42.43 -18.34 -32.97
C SER A 3 -41.49 -19.50 -32.63
N TYR A 4 -40.37 -19.62 -33.34
CA TYR A 4 -39.29 -20.50 -32.91
C TYR A 4 -38.71 -19.95 -31.60
N PRO A 5 -38.42 -20.80 -30.60
CA PRO A 5 -37.72 -20.36 -29.41
C PRO A 5 -36.36 -19.78 -29.83
N GLN A 6 -36.18 -18.49 -29.61
CA GLN A 6 -34.94 -17.78 -29.82
C GLN A 6 -33.88 -18.42 -28.90
N TRP A 7 -32.99 -19.22 -29.49
CA TRP A 7 -31.84 -19.76 -28.77
C TRP A 7 -30.99 -18.60 -28.27
N THR A 8 -30.97 -18.40 -26.95
CA THR A 8 -30.10 -17.43 -26.30
C THR A 8 -28.84 -18.18 -25.88
N PRO A 9 -27.64 -17.81 -26.38
CA PRO A 9 -26.40 -18.43 -25.94
C PRO A 9 -26.29 -18.35 -24.41
N ALA A 10 -25.90 -19.44 -23.76
CA ALA A 10 -25.64 -19.43 -22.33
C ALA A 10 -24.61 -18.33 -22.00
N SER A 11 -24.90 -17.53 -20.97
CA SER A 11 -23.98 -16.49 -20.49
C SER A 11 -22.60 -17.11 -20.26
N ARG A 12 -21.56 -16.54 -20.86
CA ARG A 12 -20.18 -17.04 -20.69
C ARG A 12 -19.88 -17.15 -19.19
N PRO A 13 -19.41 -18.31 -18.70
CA PRO A 13 -19.09 -18.45 -17.30
C PRO A 13 -18.07 -17.38 -16.89
N GLY A 14 -18.36 -16.68 -15.80
CA GLY A 14 -17.43 -15.77 -15.14
C GLY A 14 -16.07 -16.44 -14.85
N ILE A 15 -15.02 -15.64 -14.65
CA ILE A 15 -13.71 -16.22 -14.28
C ILE A 15 -13.76 -16.95 -12.92
N ILE A 16 -14.75 -16.65 -12.07
CA ILE A 16 -14.93 -17.23 -10.73
C ILE A 16 -16.11 -18.24 -10.74
N PRO A 17 -15.89 -19.51 -10.33
CA PRO A 17 -16.97 -20.48 -10.17
C PRO A 17 -17.93 -20.10 -9.03
N LEU A 18 -19.22 -20.43 -9.19
CA LEU A 18 -20.28 -20.13 -8.19
C LEU A 18 -20.40 -21.18 -7.08
N HIS A 19 -19.54 -22.20 -7.04
CA HIS A 19 -19.50 -23.21 -5.98
C HIS A 19 -18.55 -22.78 -4.84
N PRO A 20 -18.62 -23.41 -3.65
CA PRO A 20 -17.66 -23.17 -2.59
C PRO A 20 -16.22 -23.33 -3.11
N LEU A 21 -15.43 -22.27 -2.97
CA LEU A 21 -14.05 -22.24 -3.46
C LEU A 21 -13.12 -22.88 -2.44
N THR A 22 -12.43 -23.93 -2.87
CA THR A 22 -11.29 -24.53 -2.15
C THR A 22 -10.08 -23.61 -2.27
N PHE A 23 -9.16 -23.67 -1.31
CA PHE A 23 -7.93 -22.88 -1.27
C PHE A 23 -7.18 -22.81 -2.62
N GLY A 24 -6.89 -23.97 -3.23
CA GLY A 24 -6.19 -24.03 -4.52
C GLY A 24 -6.94 -23.36 -5.68
N THR A 25 -8.27 -23.41 -5.65
CA THR A 25 -9.10 -22.73 -6.65
C THR A 25 -9.05 -21.21 -6.48
N ILE A 26 -9.01 -20.70 -5.24
CA ILE A 26 -8.87 -19.25 -4.98
C ILE A 26 -7.54 -18.74 -5.55
N LEU A 27 -6.45 -19.47 -5.30
CA LEU A 27 -5.13 -19.08 -5.78
C LEU A 27 -5.04 -19.14 -7.32
N GLY A 28 -5.46 -20.26 -7.91
CA GLY A 28 -5.43 -20.44 -9.37
C GLY A 28 -6.30 -19.43 -10.12
N ARG A 29 -7.50 -19.14 -9.60
CA ARG A 29 -8.41 -18.16 -10.21
C ARG A 29 -7.93 -16.72 -10.02
N SER A 30 -7.23 -16.41 -8.94
CA SER A 30 -6.57 -15.10 -8.77
C SER A 30 -5.53 -14.84 -9.86
N PHE A 31 -4.70 -15.83 -10.21
CA PHE A 31 -3.75 -15.69 -11.33
C PHE A 31 -4.45 -15.61 -12.69
N ALA A 32 -5.55 -16.36 -12.88
CA ALA A 32 -6.36 -16.24 -14.09
C ALA A 32 -6.99 -14.84 -14.22
N ALA A 33 -7.39 -14.22 -13.12
CA ALA A 33 -7.90 -12.86 -13.08
C ALA A 33 -6.84 -11.85 -13.53
N LEU A 34 -5.58 -11.98 -13.07
CA LEU A 34 -4.47 -11.13 -13.50
C LEU A 34 -4.24 -11.16 -15.02
N ARG A 35 -4.45 -12.32 -15.66
CA ARG A 35 -4.30 -12.48 -17.11
C ARG A 35 -5.51 -12.02 -17.92
N HIS A 36 -6.65 -11.76 -17.28
CA HIS A 36 -7.88 -11.36 -17.97
C HIS A 36 -7.76 -9.95 -18.60
N ASN A 37 -7.19 -9.00 -17.85
CA ASN A 37 -6.99 -7.62 -18.27
C ASN A 37 -5.67 -7.04 -17.70
N PRO A 38 -4.50 -7.49 -18.21
CA PRO A 38 -3.20 -7.10 -17.65
C PRO A 38 -2.89 -5.62 -17.81
N LYS A 39 -3.47 -4.95 -18.82
CA LYS A 39 -3.28 -3.49 -19.02
C LYS A 39 -3.85 -2.69 -17.85
N VAL A 40 -5.01 -3.06 -17.35
CA VAL A 40 -5.65 -2.39 -16.21
C VAL A 40 -5.06 -2.88 -14.88
N LEU A 41 -4.85 -4.18 -14.74
CA LEU A 41 -4.44 -4.77 -13.47
C LEU A 41 -2.97 -4.53 -13.14
N LEU A 42 -2.09 -4.54 -14.15
CA LEU A 42 -0.64 -4.36 -13.97
C LEU A 42 -0.17 -3.03 -14.59
N GLY A 43 -0.53 -2.76 -15.84
CA GLY A 43 -0.02 -1.60 -16.58
C GLY A 43 -0.41 -0.26 -15.97
N PHE A 44 -1.70 -0.05 -15.70
CA PHE A 44 -2.21 1.19 -15.10
C PHE A 44 -1.60 1.43 -13.72
N GLY A 45 -1.60 0.41 -12.86
CA GLY A 45 -1.01 0.51 -11.53
C GLY A 45 0.49 0.82 -11.59
N LEU A 46 1.24 0.08 -12.42
CA LEU A 46 2.68 0.28 -12.57
C LEU A 46 2.99 1.70 -13.05
N VAL A 47 2.33 2.18 -14.11
CA VAL A 47 2.59 3.52 -14.68
C VAL A 47 2.25 4.61 -13.67
N VAL A 48 1.04 4.57 -13.09
CA VAL A 48 0.60 5.59 -12.11
C VAL A 48 1.53 5.61 -10.90
N GLN A 49 1.89 4.44 -10.37
CA GLN A 49 2.72 4.33 -9.18
C GLN A 49 4.18 4.71 -9.45
N THR A 50 4.72 4.36 -10.63
CA THR A 50 6.07 4.77 -11.05
C THR A 50 6.14 6.28 -11.18
N VAL A 51 5.18 6.90 -11.88
CA VAL A 51 5.13 8.36 -12.01
C VAL A 51 4.98 9.01 -10.65
N ALA A 52 4.11 8.50 -9.78
CA ALA A 52 3.94 9.03 -8.43
C ALA A 52 5.25 8.99 -7.64
N TYR A 53 5.95 7.86 -7.59
CA TYR A 53 7.20 7.75 -6.86
C TYR A 53 8.35 8.53 -7.50
N LEU A 54 8.39 8.68 -8.82
CA LEU A 54 9.34 9.58 -9.48
C LEU A 54 9.11 11.03 -9.07
N LEU A 55 7.85 11.47 -8.97
CA LEU A 55 7.53 12.82 -8.49
C LEU A 55 7.92 13.01 -7.02
N VAL A 56 7.72 11.99 -6.16
CA VAL A 56 8.22 12.02 -4.78
C VAL A 56 9.74 12.13 -4.78
N LEU A 57 10.43 11.26 -5.51
CA LEU A 57 11.90 11.22 -5.55
C LEU A 57 12.49 12.55 -6.04
N LEU A 58 12.00 13.06 -7.17
CA LEU A 58 12.49 14.32 -7.75
C LEU A 58 12.11 15.53 -6.89
N GLY A 59 10.92 15.54 -6.32
CA GLY A 59 10.47 16.63 -5.45
C GLY A 59 11.26 16.69 -4.14
N VAL A 60 11.39 15.55 -3.45
CA VAL A 60 12.16 15.45 -2.19
C VAL A 60 13.64 15.66 -2.46
N GLY A 61 14.21 14.98 -3.47
CA GLY A 61 15.61 15.11 -3.84
C GLY A 61 15.97 16.52 -4.29
N GLY A 62 15.13 17.15 -5.11
CA GLY A 62 15.32 18.54 -5.54
C GLY A 62 15.31 19.51 -4.36
N VAL A 63 14.33 19.40 -3.46
CA VAL A 63 14.27 20.24 -2.25
C VAL A 63 15.47 19.99 -1.34
N ALA A 64 15.85 18.72 -1.15
CA ALA A 64 17.03 18.37 -0.36
C ALA A 64 18.29 19.02 -0.94
N VAL A 65 18.55 18.88 -2.25
CA VAL A 65 19.70 19.52 -2.91
C VAL A 65 19.67 21.04 -2.73
N LEU A 66 18.52 21.69 -2.97
CA LEU A 66 18.40 23.15 -2.88
C LEU A 66 18.59 23.70 -1.47
N THR A 67 18.24 22.93 -0.45
CA THR A 67 18.29 23.41 0.94
C THR A 67 19.61 23.02 1.61
N PHE A 68 20.08 21.78 1.42
CA PHE A 68 21.33 21.30 1.99
C PHE A 68 22.59 21.89 1.32
N SER A 69 22.56 22.25 0.04
CA SER A 69 23.71 22.95 -0.62
C SER A 69 24.05 24.30 -0.01
N ARG A 70 23.16 24.87 0.82
CA ARG A 70 23.44 26.09 1.59
C ARG A 70 24.48 25.86 2.68
N LEU A 71 24.56 24.63 3.22
CA LEU A 71 25.52 24.27 4.26
C LEU A 71 26.97 24.35 3.76
N ASP A 72 27.21 24.14 2.47
CA ASP A 72 28.54 24.23 1.85
C ASP A 72 29.17 25.64 1.97
N ASN A 73 28.34 26.65 2.23
CA ASN A 73 28.75 28.05 2.31
C ASN A 73 28.87 28.57 3.76
N VAL A 74 28.69 27.71 4.76
CA VAL A 74 28.61 28.10 6.18
C VAL A 74 29.56 27.24 7.02
N PRO A 75 30.38 27.84 7.92
CA PRO A 75 31.25 27.07 8.80
C PRO A 75 30.45 26.13 9.72
N ALA A 76 30.87 24.86 9.81
CA ALA A 76 30.19 23.84 10.61
C ALA A 76 30.08 24.16 12.12
N SER A 77 30.93 25.05 12.63
CA SER A 77 30.96 25.47 14.04
C SER A 77 30.06 26.68 14.34
N SER A 78 29.28 27.16 13.37
CA SER A 78 28.43 28.35 13.54
C SER A 78 26.99 27.99 13.88
N ASP A 79 26.31 28.83 14.66
CA ASP A 79 24.89 28.67 14.98
C ASP A 79 24.01 28.70 13.70
N ASP A 80 24.47 29.40 12.66
CA ASP A 80 23.83 29.45 11.35
C ASP A 80 23.81 28.08 10.66
N PHE A 81 24.84 27.26 10.86
CA PHE A 81 24.89 25.90 10.31
C PHE A 81 23.80 25.02 10.92
N GLU A 82 23.65 25.06 12.25
CA GLU A 82 22.62 24.29 12.96
C GLU A 82 21.22 24.74 12.54
N ALA A 83 20.98 26.05 12.46
CA ALA A 83 19.70 26.61 12.03
C ALA A 83 19.35 26.18 10.59
N ILE A 84 20.31 26.22 9.66
CA ILE A 84 20.11 25.79 8.27
C ILE A 84 19.89 24.28 8.19
N PHE A 85 20.61 23.48 8.98
CA PHE A 85 20.46 22.02 8.99
C PHE A 85 19.06 21.60 9.49
N ILE A 86 18.60 22.19 10.60
CA ILE A 86 17.27 21.94 11.15
C ILE A 86 16.20 22.41 10.17
N GLY A 87 16.35 23.62 9.61
CA GLY A 87 15.41 24.17 8.62
C GLY A 87 15.33 23.30 7.36
N SER A 88 16.47 22.84 6.84
CA SER A 88 16.55 21.96 5.68
C SER A 88 15.88 20.63 5.95
N THR A 89 16.18 20.02 7.08
CA THR A 89 15.56 18.76 7.52
C THR A 89 14.05 18.90 7.63
N ALA A 90 13.57 19.96 8.28
CA ALA A 90 12.15 20.21 8.45
C ALA A 90 11.43 20.41 7.11
N ILE A 91 11.98 21.24 6.21
CA ILE A 91 11.40 21.49 4.88
C ILE A 91 11.38 20.21 4.05
N THR A 92 12.49 19.46 3.99
CA THR A 92 12.56 18.19 3.26
C THR A 92 11.58 17.16 3.84
N ALA A 93 11.43 17.08 5.16
CA ALA A 93 10.47 16.20 5.81
C ALA A 93 9.02 16.57 5.48
N ILE A 94 8.67 17.85 5.50
CA ILE A 94 7.32 18.34 5.14
C ILE A 94 7.03 18.03 3.67
N VAL A 95 7.96 18.30 2.76
CA VAL A 95 7.81 18.00 1.33
C VAL A 95 7.67 16.50 1.10
N GLY A 96 8.51 15.68 1.74
CA GLY A 96 8.41 14.23 1.68
C GLY A 96 7.07 13.71 2.22
N PHE A 97 6.57 14.28 3.30
CA PHE A 97 5.27 13.93 3.86
C PHE A 97 4.13 14.28 2.90
N VAL A 98 4.08 15.50 2.37
CA VAL A 98 3.03 15.95 1.45
C VAL A 98 3.03 15.14 0.16
N LEU A 99 4.19 14.98 -0.48
CA LEU A 99 4.32 14.19 -1.70
C LEU A 99 4.05 12.71 -1.44
N GLY A 100 4.46 12.19 -0.29
CA GLY A 100 4.16 10.84 0.15
C GLY A 100 2.65 10.59 0.32
N LEU A 101 1.92 11.54 0.92
CA LEU A 101 0.46 11.47 1.02
C LEU A 101 -0.21 11.49 -0.35
N ALA A 102 0.27 12.33 -1.27
CA ALA A 102 -0.24 12.38 -2.64
C ALA A 102 -0.01 11.05 -3.37
N ALA A 103 1.19 10.46 -3.26
CA ALA A 103 1.50 9.16 -3.84
C ALA A 103 0.68 8.02 -3.22
N ALA A 104 0.45 8.07 -1.90
CA ALA A 104 -0.41 7.11 -1.21
C ALA A 104 -1.87 7.20 -1.69
N ALA A 105 -2.40 8.42 -1.87
CA ALA A 105 -3.74 8.62 -2.42
C ALA A 105 -3.88 8.04 -3.85
N LEU A 106 -2.86 8.22 -4.69
CA LEU A 106 -2.82 7.58 -6.02
C LEU A 106 -2.80 6.05 -5.91
N GLY A 107 -2.06 5.48 -4.95
CA GLY A 107 -2.07 4.04 -4.68
C GLY A 107 -3.46 3.52 -4.28
N VAL A 108 -4.20 4.27 -3.47
CA VAL A 108 -5.60 3.94 -3.11
C VAL A 108 -6.51 3.97 -4.33
N ILE A 109 -6.34 4.94 -5.23
CA ILE A 109 -7.10 5.00 -6.50
C ILE A 109 -6.78 3.80 -7.38
N VAL A 110 -5.51 3.42 -7.52
CA VAL A 110 -5.09 2.22 -8.26
C VAL A 110 -5.75 0.99 -7.67
N GLN A 111 -5.70 0.82 -6.35
CA GLN A 111 -6.36 -0.28 -5.65
C GLN A 111 -7.86 -0.31 -5.96
N ALA A 112 -8.53 0.84 -5.97
CA ALA A 112 -9.96 0.90 -6.25
C ALA A 112 -10.32 0.48 -7.68
N VAL A 113 -9.51 0.89 -8.66
CA VAL A 113 -9.66 0.47 -10.07
C VAL A 113 -9.42 -1.04 -10.21
N VAL A 114 -8.38 -1.57 -9.57
CA VAL A 114 -8.05 -3.01 -9.61
C VAL A 114 -9.17 -3.85 -9.00
N VAL A 115 -9.69 -3.45 -7.83
CA VAL A 115 -10.80 -4.16 -7.17
C VAL A 115 -12.06 -4.15 -8.05
N SER A 116 -12.37 -3.00 -8.66
CA SER A 116 -13.50 -2.88 -9.58
C SER A 116 -13.31 -3.80 -10.80
N GLU A 117 -12.13 -3.81 -11.42
CA GLU A 117 -11.85 -4.68 -12.57
C GLU A 117 -11.95 -6.17 -12.22
N VAL A 118 -11.39 -6.60 -11.08
CA VAL A 118 -11.48 -8.00 -10.64
C VAL A 118 -12.93 -8.43 -10.40
N ALA A 119 -13.77 -7.54 -9.85
CA ALA A 119 -15.19 -7.82 -9.64
C ALA A 119 -15.97 -7.99 -10.95
N HIS A 120 -15.66 -7.21 -11.98
CA HIS A 120 -16.31 -7.33 -13.29
C HIS A 120 -15.75 -8.49 -14.12
N GLY A 121 -14.45 -8.78 -14.00
CA GLY A 121 -13.86 -10.01 -14.52
C GLY A 121 -14.55 -11.26 -13.95
N ALA A 122 -14.97 -11.23 -12.68
CA ALA A 122 -15.81 -12.28 -12.07
C ALA A 122 -17.13 -12.50 -12.80
N LEU A 123 -17.69 -11.47 -13.44
CA LEU A 123 -18.91 -11.52 -14.24
C LEU A 123 -18.63 -11.75 -15.75
N ALA A 124 -17.39 -12.06 -16.13
CA ALA A 124 -16.91 -12.15 -17.52
C ALA A 124 -17.07 -10.83 -18.33
N GLU A 125 -17.17 -9.70 -17.65
CA GLU A 125 -17.21 -8.38 -18.27
C GLU A 125 -15.80 -7.79 -18.39
N LYS A 126 -15.44 -7.34 -19.61
CA LYS A 126 -14.20 -6.59 -19.87
C LYS A 126 -14.51 -5.11 -19.93
N LEU A 127 -14.12 -4.36 -18.89
CA LEU A 127 -14.31 -2.92 -18.87
C LEU A 127 -13.05 -2.18 -19.35
N SER A 128 -13.26 -1.07 -20.05
CA SER A 128 -12.20 -0.12 -20.37
C SER A 128 -11.91 0.78 -19.17
N LEU A 129 -10.71 1.36 -19.11
CA LEU A 129 -10.29 2.28 -18.04
C LEU A 129 -11.27 3.44 -17.83
N GLY A 130 -11.81 4.01 -18.91
CA GLY A 130 -12.79 5.09 -18.82
C GLY A 130 -14.11 4.68 -18.16
N MET A 131 -14.55 3.43 -18.39
CA MET A 131 -15.77 2.90 -17.76
C MET A 131 -15.54 2.58 -16.28
N LEU A 132 -14.37 2.03 -15.93
CA LEU A 132 -13.97 1.80 -14.53
C LEU A 132 -13.87 3.13 -13.77
N TRP A 133 -13.26 4.15 -14.38
CA TRP A 133 -13.10 5.47 -13.77
C TRP A 133 -14.44 6.10 -13.41
N ARG A 134 -15.43 6.02 -14.30
CA ARG A 134 -16.79 6.55 -14.04
C ARG A 134 -17.46 5.88 -12.83
N ARG A 135 -17.16 4.60 -12.57
CA ARG A 135 -17.69 3.85 -11.42
C ARG A 135 -16.91 4.12 -10.13
N VAL A 136 -15.59 4.27 -10.22
CA VAL A 136 -14.73 4.50 -9.05
C VAL A 136 -14.80 5.95 -8.57
N LYS A 137 -14.87 6.93 -9.48
CA LYS A 137 -14.94 8.37 -9.17
C LYS A 137 -15.84 8.76 -7.98
N PRO A 138 -17.12 8.31 -7.89
CA PRO A 138 -18.01 8.71 -6.79
C PRO A 138 -17.58 8.20 -5.41
N VAL A 139 -16.81 7.11 -5.34
CA VAL A 139 -16.39 6.48 -4.08
C VAL A 139 -14.96 6.80 -3.68
N ILE A 140 -14.15 7.44 -4.54
CA ILE A 140 -12.73 7.75 -4.29
C ILE A 140 -12.52 8.39 -2.92
N TRP A 141 -13.28 9.44 -2.60
CA TRP A 141 -13.13 10.15 -1.33
C TRP A 141 -13.43 9.28 -0.10
N ARG A 142 -14.34 8.32 -0.22
CA ARG A 142 -14.65 7.40 0.88
C ARG A 142 -13.54 6.37 1.07
N VAL A 143 -12.94 5.87 -0.01
CA VAL A 143 -11.83 4.93 0.06
C VAL A 143 -10.56 5.64 0.57
N ILE A 144 -10.26 6.85 0.07
CA ILE A 144 -9.16 7.69 0.58
C ILE A 144 -9.38 8.01 2.05
N GLY A 145 -10.59 8.44 2.43
CA GLY A 145 -10.93 8.73 3.82
C GLY A 145 -10.78 7.51 4.73
N TYR A 146 -11.22 6.33 4.28
CA TYR A 146 -11.00 5.08 5.01
C TYR A 146 -9.51 4.76 5.16
N SER A 147 -8.73 4.81 4.08
CA SER A 147 -7.29 4.54 4.13
C SER A 147 -6.56 5.53 5.03
N PHE A 148 -6.93 6.82 4.97
CA PHE A 148 -6.40 7.86 5.84
C PHE A 148 -6.72 7.59 7.31
N LEU A 149 -7.98 7.29 7.64
CA LEU A 149 -8.39 6.96 9.01
C LEU A 149 -7.69 5.72 9.55
N LEU A 150 -7.52 4.69 8.72
CA LEU A 150 -6.81 3.47 9.09
C LEU A 150 -5.33 3.75 9.36
N THR A 151 -4.65 4.44 8.45
CA THR A 151 -3.24 4.82 8.62
C THR A 151 -3.07 5.71 9.85
N LEU A 152 -3.94 6.70 10.04
CA LEU A 152 -3.92 7.58 11.21
C LEU A 152 -4.10 6.79 12.51
N ALA A 153 -5.07 5.88 12.58
CA ALA A 153 -5.30 5.06 13.76
C ALA A 153 -4.09 4.18 14.11
N VAL A 154 -3.47 3.56 13.10
CA VAL A 154 -2.26 2.75 13.27
C VAL A 154 -1.07 3.61 13.70
N SER A 155 -0.86 4.77 13.06
CA SER A 155 0.22 5.69 13.41
C SER A 155 0.07 6.23 14.83
N VAL A 156 -1.14 6.60 15.26
CA VAL A 156 -1.41 7.05 16.64
C VAL A 156 -1.14 5.92 17.63
N LEU A 157 -1.60 4.70 17.34
CA LEU A 157 -1.33 3.54 18.20
C LEU A 157 0.18 3.30 18.36
N ILE A 158 0.93 3.31 17.25
CA ILE A 158 2.39 3.15 17.26
C ILE A 158 3.04 4.28 18.06
N ALA A 159 2.65 5.54 17.82
CA ALA A 159 3.22 6.69 18.52
C ALA A 159 2.98 6.62 20.03
N VAL A 160 1.79 6.21 20.47
CA VAL A 160 1.47 6.01 21.90
C VAL A 160 2.32 4.89 22.49
N VAL A 161 2.38 3.74 21.82
CA VAL A 161 3.17 2.58 22.28
C VAL A 161 4.65 2.93 22.38
N VAL A 162 5.23 3.53 21.34
CA VAL A 162 6.62 3.96 21.33
C VAL A 162 6.87 5.02 22.40
N GLY A 163 5.99 6.01 22.53
CA GLY A 163 6.09 7.05 23.56
C GLY A 163 6.12 6.46 24.98
N VAL A 164 5.23 5.50 25.27
CA VAL A 164 5.21 4.80 26.56
C VAL A 164 6.49 4.00 26.79
N LEU A 165 6.99 3.26 25.79
CA LEU A 165 8.23 2.49 25.91
C LEU A 165 9.45 3.38 26.14
N VAL A 166 9.51 4.54 25.47
CA VAL A 166 10.58 5.53 25.65
C VAL A 166 10.54 6.11 27.06
N LEU A 167 9.36 6.48 27.56
CA LEU A 167 9.19 6.98 28.93
C LEU A 167 9.65 5.97 29.98
N ILE A 168 9.29 4.69 29.81
CA ILE A 168 9.76 3.60 30.68
C ILE A 168 11.28 3.43 30.54
N GLY A 169 11.81 3.58 29.33
CA GLY A 169 13.24 3.43 29.03
C GLY A 169 14.12 4.41 29.79
N PHE A 170 13.66 5.64 30.02
CA PHE A 170 14.37 6.63 30.85
C PHE A 170 14.50 6.21 32.32
N ALA A 171 13.56 5.43 32.84
CA ALA A 171 13.58 4.96 34.24
C ALA A 171 14.19 3.56 34.40
N ALA A 172 13.91 2.66 33.45
CA ALA A 172 14.30 1.25 33.51
C ALA A 172 14.42 0.64 32.10
N LEU A 173 15.57 0.87 31.46
CA LEU A 173 15.86 0.36 30.12
C LEU A 173 15.64 -1.15 29.94
N PRO A 174 16.08 -2.05 30.85
CA PRO A 174 15.84 -3.49 30.69
C PRO A 174 14.34 -3.85 30.64
N ILE A 175 13.51 -3.15 31.41
CA ILE A 175 12.06 -3.35 31.43
C ILE A 175 11.44 -2.86 30.12
N ALA A 176 11.85 -1.69 29.63
CA ALA A 176 11.39 -1.16 28.35
C ALA A 176 11.71 -2.09 27.18
N ILE A 177 12.91 -2.69 27.17
CA ILE A 177 13.30 -3.69 26.16
C ILE A 177 12.40 -4.93 26.25
N ALA A 178 12.22 -5.49 27.46
CA ALA A 178 11.39 -6.67 27.65
C ALA A 178 9.93 -6.44 27.22
N LEU A 179 9.35 -5.29 27.59
CA LEU A 179 8.01 -4.89 27.16
C LEU A 179 7.94 -4.64 25.65
N GLY A 180 8.96 -4.01 25.06
CA GLY A 180 9.05 -3.79 23.62
C GLY A 180 9.00 -5.10 22.83
N VAL A 181 9.76 -6.11 23.26
CA VAL A 181 9.72 -7.46 22.67
C VAL A 181 8.31 -8.05 22.79
N LEU A 182 7.69 -7.97 23.96
CA LEU A 182 6.35 -8.52 24.20
C LEU A 182 5.28 -7.82 23.35
N VAL A 183 5.38 -6.50 23.19
CA VAL A 183 4.52 -5.71 22.31
C VAL A 183 4.67 -6.16 20.86
N VAL A 184 5.90 -6.32 20.37
CA VAL A 184 6.14 -6.79 18.99
C VAL A 184 5.55 -8.19 18.79
N LEU A 185 5.79 -9.10 19.74
CA LEU A 185 5.23 -10.46 19.68
C LEU A 185 3.70 -10.46 19.70
N GLY A 186 3.07 -9.59 20.50
CA GLY A 186 1.61 -9.41 20.53
C GLY A 186 1.03 -8.70 19.31
N ALA A 187 1.82 -7.82 18.68
CA ALA A 187 1.41 -7.09 17.48
C ALA A 187 1.26 -8.00 16.25
N ILE A 188 2.05 -9.07 16.15
CA ILE A 188 1.98 -10.03 15.03
C ILE A 188 0.60 -10.69 14.91
N PRO A 189 0.07 -11.41 15.94
CA PRO A 189 -1.25 -12.02 15.83
C PRO A 189 -2.36 -10.98 15.70
N LEU A 190 -2.22 -9.80 16.35
CA LEU A 190 -3.17 -8.71 16.20
C LEU A 190 -3.23 -8.19 14.76
N ALA A 191 -2.08 -7.99 14.12
CA ALA A 191 -1.98 -7.54 12.74
C ALA A 191 -2.54 -8.58 11.77
N LEU A 192 -2.24 -9.86 11.96
CA LEU A 192 -2.80 -10.95 11.15
C LEU A 192 -4.32 -11.03 11.30
N TRP A 193 -4.82 -10.92 12.54
CA TRP A 193 -6.25 -10.93 12.80
C TRP A 193 -6.96 -9.73 12.14
N LEU A 194 -6.41 -8.54 12.33
CA LEU A 194 -6.98 -7.30 11.80
C LEU A 194 -6.92 -7.26 10.26
N SER A 195 -5.85 -7.79 9.65
CA SER A 195 -5.71 -7.90 8.19
C SER A 195 -6.85 -8.71 7.58
N VAL A 196 -7.25 -9.82 8.22
CA VAL A 196 -8.40 -10.61 7.76
C VAL A 196 -9.70 -9.84 7.97
N LYS A 197 -9.87 -9.20 9.13
CA LYS A 197 -11.11 -8.47 9.47
C LYS A 197 -11.36 -7.24 8.60
N LEU A 198 -10.30 -6.57 8.16
CA LEU A 198 -10.36 -5.39 7.30
C LEU A 198 -10.26 -5.69 5.81
N LEU A 199 -10.00 -6.95 5.43
CA LEU A 199 -9.73 -7.37 4.05
C LEU A 199 -10.79 -6.90 3.05
N LEU A 200 -12.08 -6.99 3.42
CA LEU A 200 -13.21 -6.77 2.51
C LEU A 200 -13.75 -5.34 2.57
N VAL A 201 -13.20 -4.48 3.44
CA VAL A 201 -13.70 -3.11 3.62
C VAL A 201 -13.57 -2.28 2.33
N PRO A 202 -12.40 -2.26 1.64
CA PRO A 202 -12.29 -1.51 0.39
C PRO A 202 -13.27 -2.02 -0.67
N SER A 203 -13.40 -3.35 -0.81
CA SER A 203 -14.34 -3.96 -1.76
C SER A 203 -15.80 -3.63 -1.46
N ALA A 204 -16.21 -3.60 -0.19
CA ALA A 204 -17.55 -3.21 0.20
C ALA A 204 -17.83 -1.72 -0.09
N ILE A 205 -16.85 -0.83 0.15
CA ILE A 205 -16.99 0.60 -0.19
C ILE A 205 -17.14 0.78 -1.71
N ILE A 206 -16.32 0.07 -2.50
CA ILE A 206 -16.27 0.25 -3.95
C ILE A 206 -17.46 -0.38 -4.66
N LEU A 207 -17.83 -1.62 -4.28
CA LEU A 207 -18.85 -2.40 -5.00
C LEU A 207 -20.25 -2.18 -4.44
N GLU A 208 -20.39 -2.04 -3.11
CA GLU A 208 -21.70 -1.86 -2.47
C GLU A 208 -22.03 -0.37 -2.24
N ASN A 209 -21.15 0.56 -2.65
CA ASN A 209 -21.24 2.00 -2.32
C ASN A 209 -21.45 2.27 -0.81
N ALA A 210 -20.99 1.35 0.04
CA ALA A 210 -21.22 1.38 1.47
C ALA A 210 -20.47 2.54 2.14
N GLY A 211 -21.05 3.08 3.23
CA GLY A 211 -20.31 3.96 4.14
C GLY A 211 -19.25 3.20 4.92
N ILE A 212 -18.25 3.91 5.48
CA ILE A 212 -17.10 3.30 6.16
C ILE A 212 -17.54 2.35 7.29
N GLY A 213 -18.46 2.78 8.16
CA GLY A 213 -18.97 1.94 9.25
C GLY A 213 -19.73 0.70 8.77
N ALA A 214 -20.57 0.86 7.73
CA ALA A 214 -21.31 -0.26 7.15
C ALA A 214 -20.37 -1.27 6.47
N ALA A 215 -19.32 -0.79 5.80
CA ALA A 215 -18.30 -1.62 5.17
C ALA A 215 -17.48 -2.40 6.21
N LEU A 216 -17.14 -1.78 7.35
CA LEU A 216 -16.49 -2.46 8.48
C LEU A 216 -17.38 -3.58 9.03
N ALA A 217 -18.64 -3.29 9.37
CA ALA A 217 -19.56 -4.30 9.89
C ALA A 217 -19.78 -5.46 8.91
N ARG A 218 -19.86 -5.17 7.61
CA ARG A 218 -19.97 -6.17 6.54
C ARG A 218 -18.73 -7.05 6.46
N SER A 219 -17.54 -6.45 6.47
CA SER A 219 -16.28 -7.19 6.43
C SER A 219 -16.14 -8.13 7.64
N TRP A 220 -16.51 -7.68 8.83
CA TRP A 220 -16.50 -8.53 10.04
C TRP A 220 -17.47 -9.71 9.95
N ARG A 221 -18.67 -9.48 9.42
CA ARG A 221 -19.69 -10.53 9.26
C ARG A 221 -19.24 -11.60 8.27
N LEU A 222 -18.68 -11.20 7.13
CA LEU A 222 -18.24 -12.11 6.08
C LEU A 222 -17.00 -12.93 6.48
N THR A 223 -16.10 -12.35 7.27
CA THR A 223 -14.84 -13.01 7.68
C THR A 223 -14.99 -13.92 8.90
N ARG A 224 -16.13 -13.86 9.63
CA ARG A 224 -16.35 -14.63 10.86
C ARG A 224 -16.31 -16.15 10.64
N GLY A 225 -16.88 -16.64 9.55
CA GLY A 225 -16.97 -18.09 9.25
C GLY A 225 -15.79 -18.66 8.47
N ARG A 226 -14.92 -17.82 7.90
CA ARG A 226 -13.83 -18.25 6.99
C ARG A 226 -12.48 -17.61 7.33
N PHE A 227 -12.22 -17.36 8.61
CA PHE A 227 -11.00 -16.70 9.08
C PHE A 227 -9.73 -17.45 8.64
N TRP A 228 -9.61 -18.74 8.96
CA TRP A 228 -8.40 -19.52 8.67
C TRP A 228 -8.09 -19.66 7.17
N PRO A 229 -9.07 -19.97 6.30
CA PRO A 229 -8.84 -19.96 4.86
C PRO A 229 -8.41 -18.59 4.34
N ALA A 230 -9.04 -17.50 4.82
CA ALA A 230 -8.68 -16.15 4.40
C ALA A 230 -7.26 -15.78 4.86
N LEU A 231 -6.91 -16.09 6.10
CA LEU A 231 -5.56 -15.87 6.64
C LEU A 231 -4.51 -16.63 5.84
N GLY A 232 -4.74 -17.92 5.56
CA GLY A 232 -3.82 -18.73 4.77
C GLY A 232 -3.61 -18.18 3.36
N VAL A 233 -4.66 -17.67 2.71
CA VAL A 233 -4.56 -17.05 1.39
C VAL A 233 -3.78 -15.75 1.45
N ILE A 234 -4.08 -14.87 2.41
CA ILE A 234 -3.35 -13.59 2.58
C ILE A 234 -1.87 -13.87 2.83
N VAL A 235 -1.54 -14.73 3.80
CA VAL A 235 -0.15 -15.03 4.16
C VAL A 235 0.60 -15.62 2.97
N LEU A 236 0.01 -16.57 2.24
CA LEU A 236 0.66 -17.18 1.08
C LEU A 236 0.90 -16.16 -0.05
N ILE A 237 -0.09 -15.31 -0.34
CA ILE A 237 0.03 -14.27 -1.36
C ILE A 237 1.09 -13.25 -0.93
N SER A 238 1.03 -12.76 0.31
CA SER A 238 2.01 -11.82 0.85
C SER A 238 3.43 -12.38 0.81
N PHE A 239 3.61 -13.65 1.20
CA PHE A 239 4.91 -14.31 1.12
C PHE A 239 5.41 -14.43 -0.32
N THR A 240 4.56 -14.87 -1.24
CA THR A 240 4.92 -15.09 -2.65
C THR A 240 5.26 -13.77 -3.34
N PHE A 241 4.40 -12.76 -3.21
CA PHE A 241 4.63 -11.43 -3.81
C PHE A 241 5.77 -10.69 -3.12
N GLY A 242 5.98 -10.91 -1.82
CA GLY A 242 7.16 -10.43 -1.09
C GLY A 242 8.45 -11.01 -1.67
N ALA A 243 8.50 -12.33 -1.90
CA ALA A 243 9.65 -12.98 -2.53
C ALA A 243 9.90 -12.47 -3.96
N ILE A 244 8.83 -12.30 -4.75
CA ILE A 244 8.93 -11.71 -6.10
C ILE A 244 9.49 -10.29 -6.02
N ALA A 245 8.99 -9.46 -5.10
CA ALA A 245 9.47 -8.09 -4.93
C ALA A 245 10.95 -8.05 -4.56
N GLN A 246 11.43 -8.96 -3.70
CA GLN A 246 12.85 -9.08 -3.36
C GLN A 246 13.69 -9.37 -4.61
N VAL A 247 13.31 -10.39 -5.40
CA VAL A 247 14.02 -10.73 -6.64
C VAL A 247 14.03 -9.57 -7.63
N VAL A 248 12.89 -8.89 -7.81
CA VAL A 248 12.77 -7.73 -8.70
C VAL A 248 13.59 -6.54 -8.20
N SER A 249 13.80 -6.41 -6.89
CA SER A 249 14.57 -5.29 -6.30
C SER A 249 16.09 -5.45 -6.42
N LEU A 250 16.60 -6.67 -6.64
CA LEU A 250 18.05 -6.92 -6.71
C LEU A 250 18.75 -6.10 -7.81
N PRO A 251 18.29 -6.07 -9.08
CA PRO A 251 18.94 -5.27 -10.12
C PRO A 251 18.97 -3.78 -9.78
N PHE A 252 17.90 -3.24 -9.21
CA PHE A 252 17.83 -1.83 -8.81
C PHE A 252 18.76 -1.52 -7.65
N SER A 253 18.98 -2.47 -6.74
CA SER A 253 19.92 -2.32 -5.63
C SER A 253 21.36 -2.22 -6.14
N PHE A 254 21.74 -3.06 -7.12
CA PHE A 254 23.06 -2.98 -7.78
C PHE A 254 23.24 -1.70 -8.59
N LEU A 255 22.18 -1.22 -9.26
CA LEU A 255 22.22 0.07 -9.94
C LEU A 255 22.39 1.22 -8.95
N GLY A 256 21.71 1.18 -7.81
CA GLY A 256 21.84 2.19 -6.75
C GLY A 256 23.25 2.26 -6.19
N THR A 257 23.84 1.13 -5.83
CA THR A 257 25.23 1.07 -5.33
C THR A 257 26.24 1.46 -6.42
N GLY A 258 26.08 0.95 -7.64
CA GLY A 258 26.95 1.31 -8.77
C GLY A 258 26.91 2.80 -9.10
N LEU A 259 25.72 3.40 -9.18
CA LEU A 259 25.57 4.84 -9.41
C LEU A 259 26.17 5.65 -8.26
N SER A 260 25.98 5.23 -7.00
CA SER A 260 26.60 5.91 -5.86
C SER A 260 28.14 5.92 -5.94
N THR A 261 28.76 4.83 -6.39
CA THR A 261 30.22 4.79 -6.60
C THR A 261 30.71 5.63 -7.77
N LEU A 262 29.86 5.89 -8.77
CA LEU A 262 30.20 6.75 -9.91
C LEU A 262 30.05 8.24 -9.58
N PHE A 263 29.08 8.61 -8.73
CA PHE A 263 28.84 9.99 -8.32
C PHE A 263 29.59 10.40 -7.04
N ALA A 264 30.00 9.44 -6.21
CA ALA A 264 30.82 9.62 -5.02
C ALA A 264 31.91 8.54 -4.93
N PRO A 265 32.96 8.61 -5.79
CA PRO A 265 34.01 7.59 -5.86
C PRO A 265 34.95 7.56 -4.63
N THR A 266 35.02 8.65 -3.86
CA THR A 266 35.79 8.74 -2.63
C THR A 266 34.84 9.16 -1.51
N GLY A 267 34.44 8.23 -0.63
CA GLY A 267 33.79 8.60 0.62
C GLY A 267 34.70 9.59 1.36
N ASP A 268 34.16 10.76 1.72
CA ASP A 268 34.90 11.77 2.46
C ASP A 268 35.30 11.20 3.85
N PRO A 269 36.60 11.10 4.21
CA PRO A 269 37.04 10.61 5.51
C PRO A 269 36.96 11.65 6.64
N GLY A 270 36.32 12.80 6.43
CA GLY A 270 36.41 13.96 7.32
C GLY A 270 35.47 14.04 8.53
N VAL A 271 34.61 13.05 8.81
CA VAL A 271 33.71 13.07 9.98
C VAL A 271 33.61 11.71 10.66
N SER A 272 34.56 11.47 11.56
CA SER A 272 34.43 10.56 12.70
C SER A 272 35.05 11.21 13.93
#